data_AF-A4NZ66-F1
#
_entry.id   AF-A4NZ66-F1
#
_cell.length_a   1.000
_cell.length_b   1.000
_cell.length_c   1.000
_cell.angle_alpha   90.00
_cell.angle_beta   90.00
_cell.angle_gamma   90.00
#
_symmetry.space_group_name_H-M   'P 1'
#
loop_
_entity.id
_entity.type
_entity.pdbx_description
1 polymer ?
#
loop_
_entity_poly.entity_id
_entity_poly.type
_entity_poly.pdbx_seq_one_letter_code
_entity_poly.pdbx_strand_id
1 'polypeptide(L)'
;MGGITPYGHAHSVIDYLEVLKDEGVKSVLIVSHLPLVGEIVAELYGKRNPISFYPATIAQLLWDGNKSEILMHQASPVIYLK
;
A
#
# COMPACT_ATOMS: atom_id res chain seq x y z
N MET A 1 5.79 17.15 1.85
CA MET A 1 6.09 16.81 3.25
C MET A 1 4.86 16.14 3.85
N GLY A 2 4.90 14.82 4.07
CA GLY A 2 3.73 14.08 4.54
C GLY A 2 3.98 12.57 4.64
N GLY A 3 4.93 12.04 3.84
CA GLY A 3 5.38 10.65 3.92
C GLY A 3 4.21 9.68 3.90
N ILE A 4 4.14 8.82 4.92
CA ILE A 4 3.08 7.81 5.13
C ILE A 4 2.01 8.22 6.16
N THR A 5 1.89 9.52 6.45
CA THR A 5 0.82 10.03 7.33
C THR A 5 -0.52 10.11 6.58
N PRO A 6 -1.68 10.28 7.25
CA PRO A 6 -2.98 10.36 6.58
C PRO A 6 -3.06 11.41 5.45
N TYR A 7 -2.28 12.48 5.54
CA TYR A 7 -2.25 13.58 4.56
C TYR A 7 -1.02 13.54 3.65
N GLY A 8 -0.33 12.39 3.59
CA GLY A 8 0.73 12.15 2.61
C GLY A 8 0.20 12.14 1.17
N HIS A 9 1.12 12.11 0.22
CA HIS A 9 0.80 11.98 -1.20
C HIS A 9 1.24 10.59 -1.67
N ALA A 10 0.32 9.82 -2.24
CA ALA A 10 0.61 8.49 -2.77
C ALA A 10 1.78 8.55 -3.78
N HIS A 11 1.79 9.53 -4.68
CA HIS A 11 2.87 9.70 -5.65
C HIS A 11 4.26 9.75 -5.03
N SER A 12 4.43 10.52 -3.95
CA SER A 12 5.71 10.59 -3.23
C SER A 12 6.10 9.26 -2.57
N VAL A 13 5.13 8.40 -2.24
CA VAL A 13 5.40 7.05 -1.75
C VAL A 13 5.86 6.16 -2.91
N ILE A 14 5.22 6.25 -4.09
CA ILE A 14 5.61 5.48 -5.28
C ILE A 14 7.00 5.88 -5.75
N ASP A 15 7.30 7.18 -5.84
CA ASP A 15 8.64 7.69 -6.19
C ASP A 15 9.72 7.10 -5.26
N TYR A 16 9.43 6.99 -3.96
CA TYR A 16 10.36 6.39 -3.00
C TYR A 16 10.48 4.87 -3.18
N LEU A 17 9.40 4.17 -3.53
CA LEU A 17 9.45 2.75 -3.87
C LEU A 17 10.31 2.51 -5.12
N GLU A 18 10.31 3.42 -6.10
CA GLU A 18 11.19 3.32 -7.27
C GLU A 18 12.66 3.40 -6.89
N VAL A 19 13.03 4.33 -6.00
CA VAL A 19 14.38 4.41 -5.45
C VAL A 19 14.78 3.11 -4.75
N LEU A 20 13.92 2.56 -3.89
CA LEU A 20 14.20 1.29 -3.19
C LEU A 20 14.36 0.11 -4.17
N LYS A 21 13.55 0.07 -5.22
CA LYS A 21 13.66 -0.94 -6.28
C LYS A 21 15.01 -0.83 -7.00
N ASP A 22 15.45 0.38 -7.32
CA ASP A 22 16.74 0.63 -7.98
C ASP A 22 17.93 0.30 -7.07
N GLU A 23 17.78 0.45 -5.75
CA GLU A 23 18.72 -0.04 -4.73
C GLU A 23 18.70 -1.57 -4.54
N GLY A 24 17.81 -2.27 -5.24
CA GLY A 24 17.72 -3.73 -5.24
C GLY A 24 16.86 -4.33 -4.13
N VAL A 25 16.10 -3.53 -3.39
CA VAL A 25 15.15 -3.99 -2.37
C VAL A 25 14.08 -4.88 -3.02
N LYS A 26 13.85 -6.06 -2.42
CA LYS A 26 12.96 -7.08 -2.99
C LYS A 26 11.53 -7.05 -2.44
N SER A 27 11.36 -6.54 -1.23
CA SER A 27 10.05 -6.45 -0.57
C SER A 27 10.02 -5.32 0.44
N VAL A 28 8.85 -4.69 0.57
CA VAL A 28 8.59 -3.58 1.50
C VAL A 28 7.27 -3.85 2.22
N LEU A 29 7.22 -3.59 3.52
CA LEU A 29 5.98 -3.52 4.29
C LEU A 29 5.67 -2.05 4.60
N ILE A 30 4.52 -1.57 4.13
CA ILE A 30 4.04 -0.22 4.42
C ILE A 30 2.92 -0.31 5.44
N VAL A 31 3.10 0.36 6.58
CA VAL A 31 2.06 0.55 7.60
C VAL A 31 1.65 2.02 7.60
N SER A 32 0.40 2.30 7.30
CA SER A 32 -0.09 3.67 7.08
C SER A 32 -1.59 3.77 7.44
N HIS A 33 -2.27 4.80 6.95
CA HIS A 33 -3.58 5.24 7.40
C HIS A 33 -4.52 5.45 6.21
N LEU A 34 -5.83 5.51 6.48
CA LEU A 34 -6.80 6.03 5.51
C LEU A 34 -6.72 7.57 5.43
N PRO A 35 -6.94 8.17 4.24
CA PRO A 35 -7.24 7.50 2.97
C PRO A 35 -6.00 6.94 2.25
N LEU A 36 -4.80 7.35 2.66
CA LEU A 36 -3.54 7.13 1.93
C LEU A 36 -3.26 5.67 1.55
N VAL A 37 -3.54 4.68 2.41
CA VAL A 37 -3.34 3.25 2.05
C VAL A 37 -4.17 2.84 0.83
N GLY A 38 -5.39 3.36 0.70
CA GLY A 38 -6.24 3.10 -0.45
C GLY A 38 -5.75 3.82 -1.70
N GLU A 39 -5.19 5.02 -1.53
CA GLU A 39 -4.61 5.81 -2.62
C GLU A 39 -3.32 5.19 -3.17
N ILE A 40 -2.44 4.70 -2.30
CA ILE A 40 -1.23 3.95 -2.70
C ILE A 40 -1.60 2.72 -3.54
N VAL A 41 -2.60 1.95 -3.09
CA VAL A 41 -3.07 0.79 -3.87
C VAL A 41 -3.67 1.23 -5.20
N ALA A 42 -4.45 2.31 -5.23
CA ALA A 42 -5.03 2.81 -6.48
C ALA A 42 -3.95 3.25 -7.49
N GLU A 43 -2.92 3.94 -7.01
CA GLU A 43 -1.81 4.42 -7.84
C GLU A 43 -0.97 3.27 -8.38
N LEU A 44 -0.55 2.33 -7.51
CA LEU A 44 0.18 1.13 -7.92
C LEU A 44 -0.63 0.22 -8.86
N TYR A 45 -1.94 0.09 -8.62
CA TYR A 45 -2.83 -0.72 -9.47
C TYR A 45 -3.16 -0.03 -10.81
N GLY A 46 -3.03 1.30 -10.88
CA GLY A 46 -3.36 2.12 -12.05
C GLY A 46 -4.88 2.25 -12.31
N LYS A 47 -5.73 1.91 -11.32
CA LYS A 47 -7.20 1.96 -11.38
C LYS A 47 -7.75 2.24 -9.98
N ARG A 48 -9.07 2.36 -9.87
CA ARG A 48 -9.75 2.44 -8.55
C ARG A 48 -9.35 1.25 -7.67
N ASN A 49 -8.91 1.54 -6.44
CA ASN A 49 -8.59 0.53 -5.43
C ASN A 49 -9.80 -0.42 -5.19
N PRO A 50 -9.64 -1.74 -5.37
CA PRO A 50 -10.70 -2.71 -5.12
C PRO A 50 -10.78 -3.18 -3.65
N ILE A 51 -9.81 -2.82 -2.80
CA ILE A 51 -9.66 -3.32 -1.43
C ILE A 51 -10.31 -2.37 -0.43
N SER A 52 -11.15 -2.92 0.45
CA SER A 52 -11.64 -2.21 1.64
C SER A 52 -10.66 -2.37 2.79
N PHE A 53 -10.05 -1.27 3.24
CA PHE A 53 -9.14 -1.25 4.37
C PHE A 53 -9.91 -1.03 5.68
N TYR A 54 -9.83 -2.02 6.56
CA TYR A 54 -10.19 -1.92 7.98
C TYR A 54 -8.88 -1.87 8.79
N PRO A 55 -8.92 -1.49 10.08
CA PRO A 55 -7.75 -1.62 10.93
C PRO A 55 -7.16 -3.03 10.84
N ALA A 56 -5.84 -3.13 10.60
CA ALA A 56 -5.12 -4.39 10.39
C ALA A 56 -5.44 -5.18 9.09
N THR A 57 -6.12 -4.61 8.10
CA THR A 57 -6.15 -5.20 6.75
C THR A 57 -4.74 -5.20 6.14
N ILE A 58 -4.32 -6.33 5.57
CA ILE A 58 -3.07 -6.45 4.83
C ILE A 58 -3.38 -6.73 3.36
N ALA A 59 -2.79 -5.95 2.46
CA ALA A 59 -2.84 -6.16 1.02
C ALA A 59 -1.44 -6.51 0.50
N GLN A 60 -1.31 -7.61 -0.23
CA GLN A 60 -0.07 -8.00 -0.90
C GLN A 60 -0.17 -7.66 -2.39
N LEU A 61 0.79 -6.85 -2.84
CA LEU A 61 0.91 -6.44 -4.23
C LEU A 61 2.24 -6.94 -4.79
N LEU A 62 2.21 -7.48 -6.01
CA LEU A 62 3.40 -7.75 -6.81
C LEU A 62 3.58 -6.60 -7.78
N TRP A 63 4.61 -5.80 -7.57
CA TRP A 63 4.89 -4.61 -8.36
C TRP A 63 6.09 -4.85 -9.29
N ASP A 64 5.94 -4.54 -10.57
CA ASP A 64 6.99 -4.69 -11.60
C ASP A 64 7.78 -3.39 -11.86
N GLY A 65 7.44 -2.29 -11.17
CA GLY A 65 7.99 -0.97 -11.42
C GLY A 65 7.14 -0.08 -12.33
N ASN A 66 6.02 -0.57 -12.86
CA ASN A 66 5.06 0.19 -13.65
C ASN A 66 3.64 -0.02 -13.11
N LYS A 67 3.22 -1.28 -12.92
CA LYS A 67 1.92 -1.63 -12.36
C LYS A 67 2.04 -2.77 -11.36
N SER A 68 1.04 -2.86 -10.50
CA SER A 68 0.93 -3.91 -9.51
C SER A 68 -0.20 -4.88 -9.81
N GLU A 69 0.05 -6.15 -9.60
CA GLU A 69 -0.96 -7.19 -9.45
C GLU A 69 -1.29 -7.35 -7.95
N ILE A 70 -2.58 -7.47 -7.61
CA ILE A 70 -3.00 -7.78 -6.24
C ILE A 70 -3.00 -9.30 -6.09
N LEU A 71 -2.07 -9.84 -5.30
CA LEU A 71 -1.94 -11.28 -5.10
C LEU A 71 -2.94 -11.80 -4.07
N MET A 72 -3.06 -11.09 -2.95
CA MET A 72 -3.99 -11.43 -1.89
C MET A 72 -4.29 -10.21 -1.02
N HIS A 73 -5.46 -10.22 -0.37
CA HIS A 73 -5.74 -9.33 0.73
C HIS A 73 -6.37 -10.11 1.87
N GLN A 74 -5.88 -9.90 3.09
CA GLN A 74 -6.42 -10.50 4.30
C GLN A 74 -7.22 -9.43 5.03
N ALA A 75 -8.52 -9.69 5.20
CA ALA A 75 -9.37 -8.85 6.05
C ALA A 75 -8.91 -8.96 7.51
N SER A 76 -9.11 -7.87 8.26
CA SER A 76 -8.76 -7.78 9.67
C SER A 76 -9.24 -9.02 10.45
N PRO A 77 -8.38 -9.67 11.24
CA PRO A 77 -8.86 -10.65 12.20
C PRO A 77 -9.72 -9.91 13.23
N VAL A 78 -10.99 -10.30 13.33
CA VAL A 78 -11.87 -9.78 14.39
C VAL A 78 -11.38 -10.37 15.72
N ILE A 79 -10.53 -9.61 16.42
CA ILE A 79 -10.09 -9.96 17.77
C ILE A 79 -11.13 -9.42 18.73
N TYR A 80 -11.99 -10.30 19.23
CA TYR A 80 -12.80 -9.99 20.41
C TYR A 80 -11.86 -10.03 21.63
N LEU A 81 -11.57 -8.86 22.19
CA LEU A 81 -10.95 -8.78 23.51
C LEU A 81 -11.96 -9.34 24.52
N LYS A 82 -11.60 -10.44 25.17
CA LYS A 82 -12.39 -11.06 26.25
C LYS A 82 -11.90 -10.56 27.60
#